data_AF-A0A1Z5SPG3-F1
#
_entry.id   AF-A0A1Z5SPG3-F1
#
_cell.length_a   1.000
_cell.length_b   1.000
_cell.length_c   1.000
_cell.angle_alpha   90.00
_cell.angle_beta   90.00
_cell.angle_gamma   90.00
#
_symmetry.space_group_name_H-M   'P 1'
#
loop_
_entity.id
_entity.type
_entity.pdbx_description
1 polymer ?
#
loop_
_entity_poly.entity_id
_entity_poly.type
_entity_poly.pdbx_seq_one_letter_code
_entity_poly.pdbx_strand_id
1 'polypeptide(L)'
;MLNKAQPISQSTTTLRLLCTSSLSTTFGPVVPPESEDAASGQSKQETAIIDRLTILLFETPKPPPDEPAYSEAELAELRNEILSVFRELCLTDHGGHLLAQHRSAVGRLVRFLHGQMEKLHLLPPAASPSTHSPENLTTEQTTEPPSAHPLVAQTINTTTRLLYHLLRTYDTSLHLGQKLQAVQGGYHKFLVSMTRIAFSDQLVLEAGIEDEVAEAAHAVLDNMLSPEEGEAIGRAVETPRGTRGSGVGMVGVREEEGEGDGEDLILSMVPEGSHVRSVYLTPETGVLASPNLDSKILIDCSTIDTATSLAVRDACLTHHPQTRFYDAPVSGGVKGAEAGTLTFMLGIARTSPDLPLLTLLLTHLGAHINPCGGASLGLVAKLCNNYCSGLIAIATSEALNIGMASGMDPRVLANIFHTSTAQSAILDDFCPVPGLSPDAPASHGYAGVSGSGL
;
A
#
# COMPACT_ATOMS: atom_id res chain seq x y z
N MET A 1 -0.71 -37.69 -9.38
CA MET A 1 -0.88 -37.31 -7.97
C MET A 1 -1.31 -35.86 -7.77
N LEU A 2 -0.97 -34.93 -8.67
CA LEU A 2 -1.52 -33.57 -8.65
C LEU A 2 -2.82 -33.49 -9.47
N ASN A 3 -3.94 -34.08 -9.07
CA ASN A 3 -5.22 -33.96 -9.79
C ASN A 3 -6.28 -33.35 -8.86
N LYS A 4 -7.22 -32.56 -9.38
CA LYS A 4 -8.33 -31.99 -8.61
C LYS A 4 -9.17 -33.03 -7.84
N ALA A 5 -9.13 -34.29 -8.25
CA ALA A 5 -9.82 -35.40 -7.58
C ALA A 5 -9.04 -35.99 -6.39
N GLN A 6 -7.84 -35.48 -6.10
CA GLN A 6 -7.01 -35.94 -4.98
C GLN A 6 -7.20 -35.01 -3.77
N PRO A 7 -7.21 -35.55 -2.53
CA PRO A 7 -7.25 -34.74 -1.32
C PRO A 7 -6.07 -33.77 -1.22
N ILE A 8 -6.25 -32.67 -0.48
CA ILE A 8 -5.19 -31.67 -0.24
C ILE A 8 -3.95 -32.33 0.37
N SER A 9 -4.11 -33.21 1.37
CA SER A 9 -3.00 -33.88 2.05
C SER A 9 -2.06 -34.65 1.10
N GLN A 10 -2.62 -35.36 0.13
CA GLN A 10 -1.85 -36.10 -0.89
C GLN A 10 -1.19 -35.15 -1.90
N SER A 11 -1.89 -34.09 -2.29
CA SER A 11 -1.35 -33.05 -3.16
C SER A 11 -0.17 -32.34 -2.50
N THR A 12 -0.31 -31.92 -1.25
CA THR A 12 0.76 -31.30 -0.44
C THR A 12 1.98 -32.21 -0.30
N THR A 13 1.77 -33.51 -0.03
CA THR A 13 2.88 -34.47 0.04
C THR A 13 3.63 -34.56 -1.30
N THR A 14 2.89 -34.57 -2.40
CA THR A 14 3.48 -34.59 -3.76
C THR A 14 4.26 -33.32 -4.06
N LEU A 15 3.74 -32.15 -3.67
CA LEU A 15 4.41 -30.85 -3.86
C LEU A 15 5.73 -30.80 -3.08
N ARG A 16 5.73 -31.25 -1.81
CA ARG A 16 6.96 -31.33 -1.00
C ARG A 16 8.00 -32.27 -1.59
N LEU A 17 7.58 -33.40 -2.17
CA LEU A 17 8.49 -34.28 -2.91
C LEU A 17 9.05 -33.59 -4.16
N LEU A 18 8.24 -32.80 -4.85
CA LEU A 18 8.68 -32.07 -6.04
C LEU A 18 9.70 -30.97 -5.69
N CYS A 19 9.60 -30.34 -4.52
CA CYS A 19 10.61 -29.39 -4.03
C CYS A 19 12.02 -29.99 -3.99
N THR A 20 12.16 -31.29 -3.73
CA THR A 20 13.48 -31.95 -3.67
C THR A 20 14.02 -32.37 -5.04
N SER A 21 13.34 -32.01 -6.13
CA SER A 21 13.70 -32.42 -7.51
C SER A 21 14.28 -31.30 -8.37
N SER A 22 14.59 -30.15 -7.77
CA SER A 22 15.27 -29.04 -8.44
C SER A 22 16.78 -29.36 -8.54
N LEU A 23 17.25 -29.70 -9.74
CA LEU A 23 18.66 -29.98 -10.03
C LEU A 23 19.23 -28.90 -10.95
N SER A 24 20.55 -28.84 -11.08
CA SER A 24 21.23 -27.81 -11.90
C SER A 24 20.88 -27.87 -13.39
N THR A 25 20.39 -29.00 -13.89
CA THR A 25 20.10 -29.23 -15.31
C THR A 25 18.71 -29.79 -15.60
N THR A 26 17.96 -30.16 -14.55
CA THR A 26 16.65 -30.80 -14.70
C THR A 26 15.73 -30.45 -13.54
N PHE A 27 14.43 -30.54 -13.77
CA PHE A 27 13.41 -30.43 -12.73
C PHE A 27 12.39 -31.56 -12.83
N GLY A 28 12.00 -32.11 -11.67
CA GLY A 28 11.08 -33.23 -11.61
C GLY A 28 11.74 -34.57 -11.98
N PRO A 29 10.94 -35.59 -12.35
CA PRO A 29 11.49 -36.89 -12.74
C PRO A 29 12.38 -36.78 -13.98
N VAL A 30 13.53 -37.45 -13.97
CA VAL A 30 14.52 -37.39 -15.07
C VAL A 30 14.19 -38.43 -16.13
N VAL A 31 14.12 -38.00 -17.40
CA VAL A 31 13.93 -38.88 -18.55
C VAL A 31 15.22 -39.66 -18.85
N PRO A 32 15.19 -41.00 -18.99
CA PRO A 32 16.38 -41.79 -19.28
C PRO A 32 17.04 -41.42 -20.62
N PRO A 33 18.38 -41.38 -20.68
CA PRO A 33 19.15 -40.98 -21.86
C PRO A 33 19.03 -41.97 -23.04
N GLU A 34 18.54 -43.18 -22.82
CA GLU A 34 18.38 -44.22 -23.85
C GLU A 34 17.15 -44.01 -24.75
N SER A 35 16.36 -42.97 -24.51
CA SER A 35 15.24 -42.60 -25.38
C SER A 35 15.75 -41.78 -26.58
N GLU A 36 15.29 -42.09 -27.79
CA GLU A 36 15.69 -41.41 -29.06
C GLU A 36 15.43 -39.89 -29.04
N ASP A 37 14.70 -39.38 -28.04
CA ASP A 37 14.32 -37.97 -27.86
C ASP A 37 14.58 -37.44 -26.43
N ALA A 38 15.52 -37.98 -25.66
CA ALA A 38 15.67 -37.71 -24.22
C ALA A 38 15.63 -36.21 -23.81
N ALA A 39 16.33 -35.33 -24.54
CA ALA A 39 16.33 -33.89 -24.26
C ALA A 39 14.98 -33.21 -24.58
N SER A 40 14.35 -33.60 -25.69
CA SER A 40 13.00 -33.14 -26.08
C SER A 40 11.95 -33.67 -25.09
N GLY A 41 12.13 -34.90 -24.60
CA GLY A 41 11.32 -35.53 -23.57
C GLY A 41 11.40 -34.79 -22.23
N GLN A 42 12.61 -34.47 -21.76
CA GLN A 42 12.83 -33.75 -20.51
C GLN A 42 12.16 -32.37 -20.52
N SER A 43 12.39 -31.58 -21.57
CA SER A 43 11.79 -30.24 -21.69
C SER A 43 10.25 -30.28 -21.76
N LYS A 44 9.68 -31.25 -22.50
CA LYS A 44 8.22 -31.46 -22.54
C LYS A 44 7.66 -31.81 -21.16
N GLN A 45 8.38 -32.65 -20.41
CA GLN A 45 7.95 -33.07 -19.08
C GLN A 45 8.00 -31.90 -18.08
N GLU A 46 9.08 -31.13 -18.07
CA GLU A 46 9.22 -29.94 -17.23
C GLU A 46 8.13 -28.90 -17.53
N THR A 47 7.88 -28.67 -18.82
CA THR A 47 6.79 -27.78 -19.27
C THR A 47 5.44 -28.28 -18.75
N ALA A 48 5.15 -29.58 -18.86
CA ALA A 48 3.90 -30.15 -18.37
C ALA A 48 3.74 -30.03 -16.85
N ILE A 49 4.83 -30.16 -16.09
CA ILE A 49 4.83 -29.97 -14.64
C ILE A 49 4.52 -28.50 -14.30
N ILE A 50 5.18 -27.54 -14.95
CA ILE A 50 4.93 -26.10 -14.73
C ILE A 50 3.49 -25.73 -15.12
N ASP A 51 3.00 -26.23 -16.25
CA ASP A 51 1.60 -26.05 -16.65
C ASP A 51 0.66 -26.57 -15.57
N ARG A 52 0.92 -27.76 -15.03
CA ARG A 52 0.06 -28.35 -14.02
C ARG A 52 0.07 -27.56 -12.70
N LEU A 53 1.25 -27.16 -12.22
CA LEU A 53 1.40 -26.36 -11.01
C LEU A 53 0.72 -25.00 -11.14
N THR A 54 0.89 -24.32 -12.28
CA THR A 54 0.25 -23.01 -12.50
C THR A 54 -1.27 -23.11 -12.67
N ILE A 55 -1.80 -24.24 -13.14
CA ILE A 55 -3.25 -24.50 -13.16
C ILE A 55 -3.78 -24.75 -11.75
N LEU A 56 -3.04 -25.49 -10.91
CA LEU A 56 -3.43 -25.80 -9.53
C LEU A 56 -3.65 -24.55 -8.66
N LEU A 57 -2.99 -23.43 -8.97
CA LEU A 57 -3.23 -22.14 -8.29
C LEU A 57 -4.70 -21.67 -8.36
N PHE A 58 -5.45 -22.14 -9.35
CA PHE A 58 -6.85 -21.74 -9.61
C PHE A 58 -7.86 -22.86 -9.38
N GLU A 59 -7.41 -24.11 -9.27
CA GLU A 59 -8.30 -25.24 -9.05
C GLU A 59 -8.65 -25.40 -7.57
N THR A 60 -9.90 -25.73 -7.30
CA THR A 60 -10.34 -26.18 -5.98
C THR A 60 -10.32 -27.71 -5.96
N PRO A 61 -9.46 -28.36 -5.16
CA PRO A 61 -9.48 -29.81 -4.98
C PRO A 61 -10.83 -30.26 -4.43
N LYS A 62 -11.26 -31.47 -4.82
CA LYS A 62 -12.47 -32.08 -4.30
C LYS A 62 -12.15 -32.83 -3.00
N PRO A 63 -12.85 -32.55 -1.91
CA PRO A 63 -12.72 -33.37 -0.71
C PRO A 63 -13.20 -34.80 -0.99
N PRO A 64 -12.76 -35.78 -0.18
CA PRO A 64 -13.39 -37.10 -0.13
C PRO A 64 -14.92 -36.99 0.03
N PRO A 65 -15.69 -37.99 -0.46
CA PRO A 65 -17.17 -37.92 -0.48
C PRO A 65 -17.83 -37.64 0.88
N ASP A 66 -17.15 -37.99 1.97
CA ASP A 66 -17.66 -37.89 3.35
C ASP A 66 -17.06 -36.71 4.14
N GLU A 67 -16.26 -35.86 3.49
CA GLU A 67 -15.59 -34.70 4.12
C GLU A 67 -16.20 -33.36 3.66
N PRO A 68 -16.20 -32.33 4.51
CA PRO A 68 -16.69 -31.01 4.13
C PRO A 68 -15.83 -30.36 3.04
N ALA A 69 -16.37 -29.33 2.39
CA ALA A 69 -15.59 -28.50 1.48
C ALA A 69 -14.42 -27.85 2.21
N TYR A 70 -13.25 -27.81 1.55
CA TYR A 70 -12.07 -27.16 2.09
C TYR A 70 -12.31 -25.68 2.36
N SER A 71 -11.86 -25.22 3.53
CA SER A 71 -11.86 -23.82 3.94
C SER A 71 -10.89 -22.98 3.08
N GLU A 72 -11.09 -21.66 3.06
CA GLU A 72 -10.15 -20.77 2.35
C GLU A 72 -8.74 -20.82 2.95
N ALA A 73 -8.60 -21.11 4.26
CA ALA A 73 -7.30 -21.28 4.89
C ALA A 73 -6.57 -22.53 4.33
N GLU A 74 -7.23 -23.68 4.27
CA GLU A 74 -6.67 -24.90 3.68
C GLU A 74 -6.31 -24.72 2.20
N LEU A 75 -7.14 -23.99 1.45
CA LEU A 75 -6.83 -23.66 0.05
C LEU A 75 -5.64 -22.69 -0.06
N ALA A 76 -5.51 -21.73 0.84
CA ALA A 76 -4.37 -20.81 0.90
C ALA A 76 -3.07 -21.55 1.28
N GLU A 77 -3.10 -22.50 2.20
CA GLU A 77 -1.98 -23.38 2.54
C GLU A 77 -1.51 -24.19 1.31
N LEU A 78 -2.43 -24.81 0.58
CA LEU A 78 -2.09 -25.51 -0.66
C LEU A 78 -1.43 -24.58 -1.68
N ARG A 79 -1.93 -23.35 -1.82
CA ARG A 79 -1.34 -22.34 -2.73
C ARG A 79 0.07 -21.95 -2.29
N ASN A 80 0.30 -21.77 -0.98
CA ASN A 80 1.64 -21.51 -0.43
C ASN A 80 2.62 -22.67 -0.68
N GLU A 81 2.16 -23.92 -0.61
CA GLU A 81 2.98 -25.10 -0.96
C GLU A 81 3.33 -25.11 -2.45
N ILE A 82 2.39 -24.77 -3.35
CA ILE A 82 2.67 -24.63 -4.79
C ILE A 82 3.69 -23.52 -5.06
N LEU A 83 3.54 -22.35 -4.42
CA LEU A 83 4.49 -21.25 -4.56
C LEU A 83 5.87 -21.60 -3.99
N SER A 84 5.93 -22.41 -2.93
CA SER A 84 7.20 -22.93 -2.41
C SER A 84 7.93 -23.78 -3.43
N VAL A 85 7.23 -24.62 -4.22
CA VAL A 85 7.85 -25.34 -5.34
C VAL A 85 8.47 -24.38 -6.36
N PHE A 86 7.76 -23.29 -6.73
CA PHE A 86 8.32 -22.30 -7.66
C PHE A 86 9.53 -21.55 -7.09
N ARG A 87 9.53 -21.30 -5.78
CA ARG A 87 10.69 -20.72 -5.08
C ARG A 87 11.90 -21.64 -5.15
N GLU A 88 11.73 -22.92 -4.81
CA GLU A 88 12.82 -23.92 -4.91
C GLU A 88 13.30 -24.13 -6.35
N LEU A 89 12.40 -24.03 -7.32
CA LEU A 89 12.74 -24.07 -8.75
C LEU A 89 13.68 -22.91 -9.12
N CYS A 90 13.40 -21.70 -8.63
CA CYS A 90 14.20 -20.51 -8.92
C CYS A 90 15.55 -20.45 -8.17
N LEU A 91 15.85 -21.40 -7.27
CA LEU A 91 17.18 -21.51 -6.67
C LEU A 91 18.24 -22.02 -7.66
N THR A 92 17.81 -22.59 -8.79
CA THR A 92 18.70 -23.05 -9.86
C THR A 92 18.51 -22.21 -11.12
N ASP A 93 19.60 -21.98 -11.87
CA ASP A 93 19.53 -21.24 -13.13
C ASP A 93 18.63 -21.92 -14.16
N HIS A 94 18.64 -23.26 -14.22
CA HIS A 94 17.78 -24.05 -15.09
C HIS A 94 16.30 -23.83 -14.75
N GLY A 95 15.93 -23.97 -13.48
CA GLY A 95 14.55 -23.82 -13.04
C GLY A 95 14.01 -22.40 -13.22
N GLY A 96 14.81 -21.38 -12.92
CA GLY A 96 14.43 -19.99 -13.18
C GLY A 96 14.23 -19.70 -14.68
N HIS A 97 15.11 -20.22 -15.55
CA HIS A 97 14.93 -20.13 -17.00
C HIS A 97 13.67 -20.84 -17.48
N LEU A 98 13.37 -22.05 -16.97
CA LEU A 98 12.15 -22.76 -17.32
C LEU A 98 10.90 -21.92 -17.03
N LEU A 99 10.85 -21.27 -15.87
CA LEU A 99 9.71 -20.46 -15.47
C LEU A 99 9.60 -19.16 -16.29
N ALA A 100 10.73 -18.48 -16.54
CA ALA A 100 10.80 -17.27 -17.35
C ALA A 100 10.42 -17.52 -18.83
N GLN A 101 10.89 -18.63 -19.41
CA GLN A 101 10.62 -18.99 -20.80
C GLN A 101 9.24 -19.62 -21.00
N HIS A 102 8.61 -20.16 -19.96
CA HIS A 102 7.28 -20.75 -20.07
C HIS A 102 6.26 -19.77 -20.65
N ARG A 103 5.40 -20.24 -21.57
CA ARG A 103 4.50 -19.37 -22.35
C ARG A 103 3.53 -18.57 -21.48
N SER A 104 3.00 -19.19 -20.44
CA SER A 104 1.87 -18.67 -19.66
C SER A 104 2.12 -18.59 -18.17
N ALA A 105 3.29 -19.02 -17.67
CA ALA A 105 3.50 -19.17 -16.23
C ALA A 105 3.49 -17.81 -15.52
N VAL A 106 4.29 -16.86 -16.00
CA VAL A 106 4.33 -15.49 -15.48
C VAL A 106 2.95 -14.81 -15.54
N GLY A 107 2.26 -14.90 -16.68
CA GLY A 107 0.90 -14.35 -16.81
C GLY A 107 -0.09 -14.98 -15.84
N ARG A 108 0.01 -16.29 -15.57
CA ARG A 108 -0.81 -16.98 -14.57
C ARG A 108 -0.44 -16.56 -13.15
N LEU A 109 0.84 -16.41 -12.81
CA LEU A 109 1.27 -15.89 -11.50
C LEU A 109 0.72 -14.48 -11.25
N VAL A 110 0.74 -13.61 -12.26
CA VAL A 110 0.14 -12.26 -12.18
C VAL A 110 -1.37 -12.32 -11.97
N ARG A 111 -2.07 -13.17 -12.72
CA ARG A 111 -3.52 -13.37 -12.51
C ARG A 111 -3.82 -13.92 -11.12
N PHE A 112 -2.97 -14.81 -10.62
CA PHE A 112 -3.10 -15.37 -9.28
C PHE A 112 -2.90 -14.28 -8.23
N LEU A 113 -1.83 -13.48 -8.33
CA LEU A 113 -1.56 -12.33 -7.47
C LEU A 113 -2.75 -11.38 -7.38
N HIS A 114 -3.32 -11.04 -8.54
CA HIS A 114 -4.53 -10.21 -8.61
C HIS A 114 -5.71 -10.80 -7.84
N GLY A 115 -6.00 -12.08 -8.03
CA GLY A 115 -7.06 -12.75 -7.29
C GLY A 115 -6.78 -12.83 -5.78
N GLN A 116 -5.52 -12.97 -5.35
CA GLN A 116 -5.16 -12.95 -3.93
C GLN A 116 -5.32 -11.55 -3.33
N MET A 117 -4.95 -10.49 -4.07
CA MET A 117 -5.21 -9.12 -3.64
C MET A 117 -6.71 -8.86 -3.44
N GLU A 118 -7.57 -9.27 -4.37
CA GLU A 118 -9.03 -9.16 -4.19
C GLU A 118 -9.51 -9.93 -2.96
N LYS A 119 -9.01 -11.16 -2.75
CA LYS A 119 -9.35 -11.96 -1.56
C LYS A 119 -8.91 -11.31 -0.26
N LEU A 120 -7.72 -10.73 -0.22
CA LEU A 120 -7.20 -10.07 0.97
C LEU A 120 -8.12 -8.95 1.46
N HIS A 121 -8.73 -8.20 0.54
CA HIS A 121 -9.69 -7.13 0.85
C HIS A 121 -11.07 -7.63 1.30
N LEU A 122 -11.39 -8.90 1.05
CA LEU A 122 -12.66 -9.54 1.45
C LEU A 122 -12.54 -10.32 2.75
N LEU A 123 -11.33 -10.68 3.16
CA LEU A 123 -11.08 -11.46 4.35
C LEU A 123 -10.83 -10.54 5.55
N PRO A 124 -11.46 -10.81 6.71
CA PRO A 124 -11.16 -10.07 7.92
C PRO A 124 -9.71 -10.35 8.35
N PRO A 125 -8.91 -9.32 8.69
CA PRO A 125 -7.59 -9.50 9.26
C PRO A 125 -7.67 -10.33 10.54
N ALA A 126 -6.63 -11.11 10.85
CA ALA A 126 -6.55 -11.79 12.14
C ALA A 126 -6.60 -10.74 13.27
N ALA A 127 -7.45 -10.97 14.28
CA ALA A 127 -7.54 -10.06 15.41
C ALA A 127 -6.16 -9.88 16.05
N SER A 128 -5.68 -8.64 16.16
CA SER A 128 -4.46 -8.36 16.91
C SER A 128 -4.63 -8.91 18.34
N PRO A 129 -3.60 -9.54 18.93
CA PRO A 129 -3.66 -9.92 20.33
C PRO A 129 -3.85 -8.63 21.14
N SER A 130 -5.04 -8.48 21.73
CA SER A 130 -5.40 -7.30 22.51
C SER A 130 -4.43 -7.15 23.69
N THR A 131 -3.55 -6.15 23.62
CA THR A 131 -2.87 -5.61 24.79
C THR A 131 -3.91 -4.84 25.61
N HIS A 132 -4.53 -5.50 26.60
CA HIS A 132 -5.04 -4.98 27.89
C HIS A 132 -6.22 -5.80 28.43
N SER A 133 -5.92 -6.77 29.30
CA SER A 133 -6.47 -6.95 30.66
C SER A 133 -6.45 -8.43 31.07
N PRO A 134 -5.80 -8.79 32.21
CA PRO A 134 -5.93 -10.11 32.79
C PRO A 134 -7.18 -10.13 33.67
N GLU A 135 -8.12 -11.05 33.44
CA GLU A 135 -9.00 -11.66 34.46
C GLU A 135 -10.17 -12.39 33.77
N ASN A 136 -9.98 -13.69 33.55
CA ASN A 136 -10.91 -14.78 33.90
C ASN A 136 -10.64 -15.99 33.01
N LEU A 137 -9.89 -16.94 33.56
CA LEU A 137 -9.76 -18.28 33.01
C LEU A 137 -11.04 -19.07 33.28
N THR A 138 -11.82 -19.28 32.23
CA THR A 138 -12.58 -20.52 32.07
C THR A 138 -12.15 -21.17 30.77
N THR A 139 -11.50 -22.31 30.90
CA THR A 139 -11.00 -23.19 29.84
C THR A 139 -12.14 -23.72 28.97
N GLU A 140 -12.43 -23.03 27.88
CA GLU A 140 -12.88 -23.65 26.63
C GLU A 140 -11.98 -23.09 25.53
N GLN A 141 -10.94 -23.85 25.15
CA GLN A 141 -10.19 -23.58 23.93
C GLN A 141 -11.10 -23.89 22.75
N THR A 142 -11.96 -22.96 22.38
CA THR A 142 -12.50 -22.92 21.02
C THR A 142 -11.33 -22.60 20.10
N THR A 143 -10.75 -23.64 19.49
CA THR A 143 -9.83 -23.48 18.37
C THR A 143 -10.62 -22.86 17.22
N GLU A 144 -10.70 -21.53 17.19
CA GLU A 144 -11.19 -20.83 16.01
C GLU A 144 -10.34 -21.27 14.82
N PRO A 145 -10.96 -21.57 13.66
CA PRO A 145 -10.22 -21.98 12.48
C PRO A 145 -9.19 -20.90 12.12
N PRO A 146 -8.00 -21.28 11.65
CA PRO A 146 -6.95 -20.32 11.31
C PRO A 146 -7.49 -19.29 10.33
N SER A 147 -7.28 -18.01 10.62
CA SER A 147 -7.67 -16.95 9.70
C SER A 147 -6.97 -17.16 8.37
N ALA A 148 -7.74 -17.16 7.28
CA ALA A 148 -7.20 -17.29 5.93
C ALA A 148 -6.40 -16.05 5.49
N HIS A 149 -6.61 -14.91 6.15
CA HIS A 149 -6.00 -13.63 5.82
C HIS A 149 -4.46 -13.66 5.82
N PRO A 150 -3.76 -14.06 6.89
CA PRO A 150 -2.29 -14.15 6.90
C PRO A 150 -1.74 -15.11 5.84
N LEU A 151 -2.45 -16.22 5.57
CA LEU A 151 -2.04 -17.19 4.56
C LEU A 151 -2.17 -16.60 3.15
N VAL A 152 -3.21 -15.81 2.88
CA VAL A 152 -3.38 -15.08 1.61
C VAL A 152 -2.32 -13.99 1.47
N ALA A 153 -2.03 -13.21 2.53
CA ALA A 153 -0.95 -12.24 2.52
C ALA A 153 0.41 -12.90 2.18
N GLN A 154 0.70 -14.07 2.76
CA GLN A 154 1.90 -14.85 2.43
C GLN A 154 1.97 -15.25 0.95
N THR A 155 0.84 -15.61 0.33
CA THR A 155 0.82 -15.91 -1.11
C THR A 155 1.12 -14.67 -1.96
N ILE A 156 0.66 -13.48 -1.55
CA ILE A 156 0.96 -12.20 -2.22
C ILE A 156 2.44 -11.90 -2.11
N ASN A 157 3.02 -11.99 -0.92
CA ASN A 157 4.44 -11.74 -0.66
C ASN A 157 5.33 -12.67 -1.49
N THR A 158 5.04 -13.97 -1.46
CA THR A 158 5.83 -14.98 -2.20
C THR A 158 5.71 -14.78 -3.71
N THR A 159 4.50 -14.51 -4.22
CA THR A 159 4.29 -14.31 -5.66
C THR A 159 4.99 -13.05 -6.15
N THR A 160 4.93 -11.95 -5.40
CA THR A 160 5.58 -10.69 -5.76
C THR A 160 7.10 -10.83 -5.77
N ARG A 161 7.68 -11.51 -4.76
CA ARG A 161 9.12 -11.82 -4.73
C ARG A 161 9.56 -12.68 -5.92
N LEU A 162 8.79 -13.71 -6.27
CA LEU A 162 9.05 -14.53 -7.44
C LEU A 162 9.04 -13.69 -8.72
N LEU A 163 8.03 -12.84 -8.91
CA LEU A 163 7.94 -11.98 -10.08
C LEU A 163 9.10 -10.98 -10.14
N TYR A 164 9.43 -10.33 -9.02
CA TYR A 164 10.56 -9.41 -8.94
C TYR A 164 11.90 -10.11 -9.25
N HIS A 165 12.14 -11.28 -8.66
CA HIS A 165 13.34 -12.07 -8.94
C HIS A 165 13.44 -12.46 -10.42
N LEU A 166 12.35 -12.92 -11.02
CA LEU A 166 12.33 -13.31 -12.44
C LEU A 166 12.62 -12.12 -13.35
N LEU A 167 11.99 -10.96 -13.08
CA LEU A 167 12.19 -9.75 -13.86
C LEU A 167 13.62 -9.24 -13.75
N ARG A 168 14.18 -9.21 -12.54
CA ARG A 168 15.54 -8.71 -12.31
C ARG A 168 16.63 -9.64 -12.86
N THR A 169 16.42 -10.96 -12.76
CA THR A 169 17.45 -11.96 -13.09
C THR A 169 17.42 -12.34 -14.58
N TYR A 170 16.24 -12.39 -15.18
CA TYR A 170 16.03 -12.93 -16.53
C TYR A 170 15.49 -11.90 -17.52
N ASP A 171 15.59 -10.60 -17.23
CA ASP A 171 15.05 -9.47 -18.02
C ASP A 171 15.21 -9.64 -19.54
N THR A 172 16.43 -9.97 -19.98
CA THR A 172 16.76 -10.14 -21.41
C THR A 172 16.00 -11.28 -22.10
N SER A 173 15.60 -12.31 -21.36
CA SER A 173 14.87 -13.47 -21.86
C SER A 173 13.37 -13.44 -21.54
N LEU A 174 12.98 -12.60 -20.56
CA LEU A 174 11.61 -12.49 -20.06
C LEU A 174 10.92 -11.30 -20.73
N HIS A 175 10.33 -11.55 -21.89
CA HIS A 175 9.49 -10.56 -22.58
C HIS A 175 8.14 -10.36 -21.87
N LEU A 176 8.14 -9.59 -20.77
CA LEU A 176 7.00 -9.49 -19.85
C LEU A 176 5.69 -9.14 -20.57
N GLY A 177 5.68 -8.14 -21.46
CA GLY A 177 4.48 -7.76 -22.22
C GLY A 177 3.83 -8.93 -22.97
N GLN A 178 4.64 -9.77 -23.63
CA GLN A 178 4.15 -10.97 -24.33
C GLN A 178 3.60 -12.02 -23.35
N LYS A 179 4.26 -12.20 -22.19
CA LYS A 179 3.82 -13.14 -21.16
C LYS A 179 2.50 -12.70 -20.52
N LEU A 180 2.30 -11.39 -20.33
CA LEU A 180 1.07 -10.82 -19.78
C LEU A 180 -0.10 -10.99 -20.76
N GLN A 181 0.13 -10.90 -22.06
CA GLN A 181 -0.89 -11.15 -23.09
C GLN A 181 -1.38 -12.61 -23.13
N ALA A 182 -0.64 -13.56 -22.54
CA ALA A 182 -1.09 -14.95 -22.44
C ALA A 182 -2.33 -15.13 -21.55
N VAL A 183 -2.70 -14.10 -20.77
CA VAL A 183 -3.86 -14.12 -19.88
C VAL A 183 -4.75 -12.91 -20.13
N GLN A 184 -6.06 -13.13 -20.10
CA GLN A 184 -7.06 -12.07 -20.32
C GLN A 184 -6.89 -10.93 -19.31
N GLY A 185 -6.69 -9.72 -19.82
CA GLY A 185 -6.41 -8.52 -19.03
C GLY A 185 -5.13 -8.60 -18.21
N GLY A 186 -4.15 -9.44 -18.60
CA GLY A 186 -2.94 -9.67 -17.80
C GLY A 186 -2.14 -8.41 -17.54
N TYR A 187 -2.03 -7.50 -18.52
CA TYR A 187 -1.36 -6.21 -18.34
C TYR A 187 -2.07 -5.32 -17.30
N HIS A 188 -3.39 -5.20 -17.39
CA HIS A 188 -4.17 -4.44 -16.42
C HIS A 188 -4.10 -5.06 -15.01
N LYS A 189 -4.24 -6.38 -14.90
CA LYS A 189 -4.11 -7.10 -13.63
C LYS A 189 -2.74 -6.88 -13.00
N PHE A 190 -1.68 -6.93 -13.80
CA PHE A 190 -0.31 -6.65 -13.37
C PHE A 190 -0.19 -5.25 -12.76
N LEU A 191 -0.59 -4.22 -13.51
CA LEU A 191 -0.51 -2.84 -13.05
C LEU A 191 -1.31 -2.62 -11.77
N VAL A 192 -2.58 -3.06 -11.74
CA VAL A 192 -3.43 -2.88 -10.56
C VAL A 192 -2.86 -3.59 -9.33
N SER A 193 -2.38 -4.83 -9.49
CA SER A 193 -1.81 -5.58 -8.37
C SER A 193 -0.52 -4.98 -7.86
N MET A 194 0.44 -4.69 -8.75
CA MET A 194 1.71 -4.10 -8.35
C MET A 194 1.52 -2.72 -7.74
N THR A 195 0.62 -1.91 -8.28
CA THR A 195 0.31 -0.58 -7.74
C THR A 195 -0.27 -0.69 -6.32
N ARG A 196 -1.26 -1.55 -6.09
CA ARG A 196 -1.83 -1.72 -4.75
C ARG A 196 -0.79 -2.19 -3.73
N ILE A 197 0.09 -3.11 -4.13
CA ILE A 197 1.15 -3.61 -3.26
C ILE A 197 2.20 -2.52 -2.98
N ALA A 198 2.59 -1.77 -4.01
CA ALA A 198 3.55 -0.67 -3.88
C ALA A 198 3.06 0.38 -2.88
N PHE A 199 1.82 0.83 -3.04
CA PHE A 199 1.20 1.87 -2.19
C PHE A 199 0.44 1.31 -0.98
N SER A 200 0.75 0.09 -0.54
CA SER A 200 0.07 -0.52 0.60
C SER A 200 0.57 0.07 1.91
N ASP A 201 -0.30 0.73 2.67
CA ASP A 201 -0.01 1.26 4.01
C ASP A 201 -0.06 0.17 5.11
N GLN A 202 -0.46 -1.07 4.77
CA GLN A 202 -0.42 -2.26 5.65
C GLN A 202 -1.25 -2.20 6.94
N LEU A 203 -2.14 -1.21 7.07
CA LEU A 203 -2.76 -0.90 8.38
C LEU A 203 -3.88 -1.85 8.80
N VAL A 204 -4.70 -2.34 7.86
CA VAL A 204 -5.89 -3.13 8.17
C VAL A 204 -6.06 -4.27 7.19
N LEU A 205 -6.64 -4.02 6.02
CA LEU A 205 -6.92 -5.07 5.03
C LEU A 205 -5.65 -5.62 4.41
N GLU A 206 -4.64 -4.77 4.25
CA GLU A 206 -3.34 -5.13 3.68
C GLU A 206 -2.32 -5.57 4.74
N ALA A 207 -2.76 -5.75 6.00
CA ALA A 207 -1.90 -6.24 7.06
C ALA A 207 -1.25 -7.58 6.67
N GLY A 208 0.06 -7.68 6.87
CA GLY A 208 0.85 -8.87 6.50
C GLY A 208 1.46 -8.82 5.09
N ILE A 209 1.18 -7.79 4.28
CA ILE A 209 2.08 -7.45 3.18
C ILE A 209 3.37 -6.89 3.80
N GLU A 210 4.52 -7.42 3.39
CA GLU A 210 5.82 -7.05 3.96
C GLU A 210 6.40 -5.79 3.29
N ASP A 211 7.11 -4.94 4.04
CA ASP A 211 7.71 -3.69 3.53
C ASP A 211 8.60 -3.94 2.31
N GLU A 212 9.46 -4.96 2.35
CA GLU A 212 10.37 -5.27 1.23
C GLU A 212 9.60 -5.75 -0.01
N VAL A 213 8.37 -6.23 0.15
CA VAL A 213 7.49 -6.62 -0.95
C VAL A 213 6.88 -5.38 -1.60
N ALA A 214 6.47 -4.39 -0.81
CA ALA A 214 6.00 -3.10 -1.32
C ALA A 214 7.11 -2.37 -2.09
N GLU A 215 8.33 -2.33 -1.54
CA GLU A 215 9.51 -1.79 -2.22
C GLU A 215 9.84 -2.55 -3.51
N ALA A 216 9.76 -3.88 -3.51
CA ALA A 216 9.96 -4.68 -4.72
C ALA A 216 8.91 -4.36 -5.79
N ALA A 217 7.65 -4.16 -5.40
CA ALA A 217 6.58 -3.77 -6.33
C ALA A 217 6.81 -2.37 -6.90
N HIS A 218 7.25 -1.41 -6.09
CA HIS A 218 7.68 -0.09 -6.56
C HIS A 218 8.79 -0.21 -7.62
N ALA A 219 9.86 -0.95 -7.32
CA ALA A 219 10.96 -1.14 -8.26
C ALA A 219 10.52 -1.82 -9.57
N VAL A 220 9.54 -2.72 -9.52
CA VAL A 220 8.96 -3.34 -10.73
C VAL A 220 8.21 -2.31 -11.58
N LEU A 221 7.43 -1.43 -10.95
CA LEU A 221 6.65 -0.40 -11.65
C LEU A 221 7.56 0.66 -12.29
N ASP A 222 8.59 1.12 -11.57
CA ASP A 222 9.52 2.14 -12.07
C ASP A 222 10.26 1.70 -13.35
N ASN A 223 10.55 0.41 -13.47
CA ASN A 223 11.20 -0.14 -14.67
C ASN A 223 10.23 -0.35 -15.84
N MET A 224 8.92 -0.43 -15.58
CA MET A 224 7.89 -0.74 -16.57
C MET A 224 7.18 0.50 -17.11
N LEU A 225 7.00 1.51 -16.27
CA LEU A 225 6.23 2.71 -16.59
C LEU A 225 7.16 3.81 -17.07
N SER A 226 6.73 4.54 -18.09
CA SER A 226 7.34 5.85 -18.35
C SER A 226 7.12 6.77 -17.15
N PRO A 227 7.99 7.78 -16.92
CA PRO A 227 7.79 8.76 -15.86
C PRO A 227 6.38 9.38 -15.85
N GLU A 228 5.81 9.64 -17.04
CA GLU A 228 4.47 10.19 -17.20
C GLU A 228 3.36 9.22 -16.77
N GLU A 229 3.49 7.92 -17.08
CA GLU A 229 2.55 6.88 -16.67
C GLU A 229 2.66 6.55 -15.17
N GLY A 230 3.89 6.54 -14.63
CA GLY A 230 4.16 6.41 -13.20
C GLY A 230 3.52 7.54 -12.40
N GLU A 231 3.69 8.79 -12.86
CA GLU A 231 3.01 9.95 -12.26
C GLU A 231 1.49 9.90 -12.42
N ALA A 232 0.96 9.36 -13.52
CA ALA A 232 -0.49 9.24 -13.71
C ALA A 232 -1.11 8.18 -12.78
N ILE A 233 -0.42 7.04 -12.58
CA ILE A 233 -0.84 5.99 -11.65
C ILE A 233 -0.68 6.46 -10.20
N GLY A 234 0.44 7.10 -9.87
CA GLY A 234 0.65 7.77 -8.59
C GLY A 234 -0.48 8.75 -8.30
N ARG A 235 -0.83 9.65 -9.24
CA ARG A 235 -1.96 10.59 -9.10
C ARG A 235 -3.35 9.95 -9.04
N ALA A 236 -3.50 8.72 -9.53
CA ALA A 236 -4.78 8.01 -9.47
C ALA A 236 -4.99 7.29 -8.13
N VAL A 237 -3.89 6.89 -7.47
CA VAL A 237 -3.89 6.22 -6.17
C VAL A 237 -3.73 7.22 -5.02
N GLU A 238 -2.90 8.23 -5.23
CA GLU A 238 -2.84 9.42 -4.39
C GLU A 238 -4.10 10.25 -4.62
N THR A 239 -4.94 10.36 -3.59
CA THR A 239 -6.00 11.39 -3.57
C THR A 239 -5.40 12.75 -3.94
N PRO A 240 -6.12 13.64 -4.66
CA PRO A 240 -5.55 14.87 -5.21
C PRO A 240 -4.81 15.67 -4.13
N ARG A 241 -3.48 15.58 -4.14
CA ARG A 241 -2.59 16.35 -3.29
C ARG A 241 -2.71 17.81 -3.71
N GLY A 242 -3.57 18.54 -2.99
CA GLY A 242 -3.71 19.98 -3.12
C GLY A 242 -2.53 20.69 -2.45
N THR A 243 -1.34 20.60 -3.05
CA THR A 243 -0.20 21.53 -2.85
C THR A 243 0.95 21.16 -3.80
N ARG A 244 0.85 21.57 -5.08
CA ARG A 244 2.08 21.90 -5.83
C ARG A 244 2.51 23.30 -5.41
N GLY A 245 3.06 23.41 -4.20
CA GLY A 245 3.87 24.55 -3.79
C GLY A 245 5.33 24.17 -3.98
N SER A 246 5.98 24.69 -5.02
CA SER A 246 7.44 24.66 -5.09
C SER A 246 7.98 25.61 -4.03
N GLY A 247 8.28 25.07 -2.84
CA GLY A 247 8.91 25.82 -1.77
C GLY A 247 9.12 24.90 -0.56
N VAL A 248 10.38 24.64 -0.21
CA VAL A 248 10.73 24.12 1.11
C VAL A 248 10.43 25.25 2.10
N GLY A 249 9.28 25.21 2.76
CA GLY A 249 8.93 26.14 3.82
C GLY A 249 9.37 25.58 5.17
N MET A 250 10.55 25.97 5.65
CA MET A 250 10.79 26.01 7.10
C MET A 250 10.40 27.41 7.58
N VAL A 251 9.47 27.48 8.52
CA VAL A 251 9.13 28.74 9.20
C VAL A 251 9.64 28.64 10.62
N GLY A 252 10.66 29.45 10.93
CA GLY A 252 11.13 29.67 12.28
C GLY A 252 10.33 30.75 12.99
N VAL A 253 9.80 30.44 14.18
CA VAL A 253 9.09 31.43 15.01
C VAL A 253 10.00 31.80 16.18
N ARG A 254 10.25 33.10 16.36
CA ARG A 254 11.00 33.65 17.50
C ARG A 254 10.03 34.20 18.53
N GLU A 255 10.31 33.97 19.82
CA GLU A 255 9.63 34.68 20.90
C GLU A 255 10.19 36.11 20.98
N GLU A 256 9.37 37.13 20.72
CA GLU A 256 9.75 38.52 21.02
C GLU A 256 9.65 38.72 22.53
N GLU A 257 10.74 38.43 23.24
CA GLU A 257 11.24 39.11 24.46
C GLU A 257 12.28 38.22 25.18
N GLY A 258 13.49 38.13 24.61
CA GLY A 258 14.64 37.52 25.25
C GLY A 258 15.89 37.54 24.37
N GLU A 259 17.02 38.01 24.90
CA GLU A 259 18.34 37.89 24.23
C GLU A 259 18.74 36.40 24.14
N GLY A 260 18.29 35.72 23.09
CA GLY A 260 18.69 34.36 22.73
C GLY A 260 18.78 34.21 21.22
N ASP A 261 19.97 33.90 20.69
CA ASP A 261 20.20 33.61 19.27
C ASP A 261 19.68 32.19 18.93
N GLY A 262 18.39 32.05 18.59
CA GLY A 262 17.82 30.79 18.08
C GLY A 262 16.29 30.78 17.94
N GLU A 263 15.76 29.95 17.03
CA GLU A 263 14.30 29.73 16.87
C GLU A 263 13.82 28.66 17.85
N ASP A 264 12.90 28.94 18.76
CA ASP A 264 12.47 27.95 19.77
C ASP A 264 11.51 26.88 19.23
N LEU A 265 10.97 27.15 18.04
CA LEU A 265 10.06 26.27 17.32
C LEU A 265 10.39 26.23 15.82
N ILE A 266 10.47 25.01 15.29
CA ILE A 266 10.68 24.75 13.86
C ILE A 266 9.44 24.04 13.33
N LEU A 267 8.77 24.67 12.38
CA LEU A 267 7.66 24.08 11.64
C LEU A 267 8.12 23.69 10.23
N SER A 268 7.82 22.44 9.83
CA SER A 268 8.04 21.96 8.46
C SER A 268 6.74 21.49 7.81
N MET A 269 6.64 21.69 6.51
CA MET A 269 5.53 21.18 5.69
C MET A 269 6.06 20.91 4.28
N VAL A 270 6.35 19.64 3.99
CA VAL A 270 6.96 19.20 2.74
C VAL A 270 6.14 18.11 2.05
N PRO A 271 6.35 17.86 0.74
CA PRO A 271 5.42 17.04 -0.04
C PRO A 271 5.33 15.56 0.35
N GLU A 272 6.44 14.94 0.78
CA GLU A 272 6.54 13.48 0.94
C GLU A 272 7.49 13.08 2.07
N GLY A 273 7.42 11.81 2.50
CA GLY A 273 8.25 11.26 3.57
C GLY A 273 9.75 11.32 3.27
N SER A 274 10.17 11.12 2.02
CA SER A 274 11.57 11.28 1.59
C SER A 274 12.09 12.70 1.84
N HIS A 275 11.27 13.72 1.60
CA HIS A 275 11.60 15.11 1.90
C HIS A 275 11.69 15.36 3.40
N VAL A 276 10.77 14.81 4.20
CA VAL A 276 10.86 14.90 5.68
C VAL A 276 12.16 14.27 6.17
N ARG A 277 12.52 13.08 5.65
CA ARG A 277 13.82 12.45 5.97
C ARG A 277 14.98 13.34 5.57
N SER A 278 14.93 13.98 4.41
CA SER A 278 16.00 14.90 3.99
C SER A 278 16.07 16.15 4.87
N VAL A 279 14.94 16.72 5.28
CA VAL A 279 14.88 17.90 6.13
C VAL A 279 15.46 17.59 7.51
N TYR A 280 15.12 16.46 8.11
CA TYR A 280 15.51 16.16 9.49
C TYR A 280 16.78 15.33 9.61
N LEU A 281 16.95 14.30 8.77
CA LEU A 281 17.92 13.21 8.97
C LEU A 281 19.14 13.28 8.05
N THR A 282 19.20 14.21 7.07
CA THR A 282 20.39 14.30 6.22
C THR A 282 21.62 14.61 7.08
N PRO A 283 22.68 13.80 6.99
CA PRO A 283 23.93 14.07 7.69
C PRO A 283 24.45 15.48 7.37
N GLU A 284 25.04 16.14 8.37
CA GLU A 284 25.64 17.48 8.31
C GLU A 284 24.72 18.67 7.95
N THR A 285 23.56 18.44 7.32
CA THR A 285 22.71 19.50 6.75
C THR A 285 21.25 19.43 7.19
N GLY A 286 20.79 18.28 7.70
CA GLY A 286 19.45 18.13 8.26
C GLY A 286 19.31 18.87 9.58
N VAL A 287 18.06 19.15 9.99
CA VAL A 287 17.72 19.83 11.24
C VAL A 287 18.45 19.16 12.42
N LEU A 288 18.46 17.82 12.49
CA LEU A 288 19.10 17.08 13.59
C LEU A 288 20.63 17.15 13.61
N ALA A 289 21.27 17.62 12.53
CA ALA A 289 22.71 17.90 12.53
C ALA A 289 23.07 19.21 13.25
N SER A 290 22.08 20.05 13.57
CA SER A 290 22.30 21.28 14.32
C SER A 290 22.73 21.00 15.76
N PRO A 291 23.80 21.64 16.27
CA PRO A 291 24.23 21.49 17.65
C PRO A 291 23.32 22.24 18.64
N ASN A 292 22.42 23.09 18.16
CA ASN A 292 21.56 23.97 18.97
C ASN A 292 20.09 23.56 18.88
N LEU A 293 19.78 22.28 19.10
CA LEU A 293 18.41 21.78 19.11
C LEU A 293 17.84 21.52 20.50
N ASP A 294 18.68 21.48 21.52
CA ASP A 294 18.25 21.19 22.89
C ASP A 294 17.07 22.08 23.32
N SER A 295 16.06 21.44 23.89
CA SER A 295 14.80 22.05 24.37
C SER A 295 13.87 22.65 23.30
N LYS A 296 14.20 22.56 22.01
CA LYS A 296 13.34 23.07 20.92
C LYS A 296 12.13 22.18 20.63
N ILE A 297 11.12 22.80 20.03
CA ILE A 297 9.92 22.11 19.55
C ILE A 297 9.99 21.99 18.03
N LEU A 298 9.83 20.79 17.52
CA LEU A 298 9.75 20.48 16.11
C LEU A 298 8.32 20.04 15.78
N ILE A 299 7.71 20.64 14.77
CA ILE A 299 6.37 20.27 14.30
C ILE A 299 6.45 19.97 12.81
N ASP A 300 6.15 18.73 12.43
CA ASP A 300 5.99 18.34 11.03
C ASP A 300 4.50 18.32 10.66
N CYS A 301 4.11 19.20 9.74
CA CYS A 301 2.74 19.32 9.25
C CYS A 301 2.53 18.60 7.91
N SER A 302 3.52 17.82 7.47
CA SER A 302 3.49 17.06 6.23
C SER A 302 2.47 15.91 6.29
N THR A 303 1.91 15.53 5.15
CA THR A 303 1.08 14.32 5.04
C THR A 303 1.97 13.17 4.57
N ILE A 304 2.51 12.41 5.51
CA ILE A 304 3.50 11.35 5.28
C ILE A 304 3.11 10.03 5.97
N ASP A 305 3.88 8.97 5.74
CA ASP A 305 3.72 7.70 6.43
C ASP A 305 4.15 7.80 7.91
N THR A 306 3.55 6.96 8.75
CA THR A 306 3.82 6.94 10.20
C THR A 306 5.24 6.48 10.51
N ALA A 307 5.80 5.57 9.71
CA ALA A 307 7.14 5.02 9.93
C ALA A 307 8.23 6.09 9.77
N THR A 308 8.10 6.97 8.78
CA THR A 308 9.00 8.11 8.58
C THR A 308 8.92 9.10 9.74
N SER A 309 7.72 9.46 10.18
CA SER A 309 7.54 10.36 11.34
C SER A 309 8.13 9.76 12.63
N LEU A 310 7.90 8.46 12.87
CA LEU A 310 8.48 7.75 14.00
C LEU A 310 10.01 7.70 13.93
N ALA A 311 10.58 7.46 12.75
CA ALA A 311 12.04 7.46 12.57
C ALA A 311 12.65 8.83 12.90
N VAL A 312 12.02 9.93 12.49
CA VAL A 312 12.46 11.28 12.85
C VAL A 312 12.35 11.52 14.36
N ARG A 313 11.21 11.16 14.96
CA ARG A 313 11.01 11.28 16.41
C ARG A 313 12.06 10.51 17.21
N ASP A 314 12.34 9.27 16.82
CA ASP A 314 13.28 8.40 17.52
C ASP A 314 14.73 8.90 17.36
N ALA A 315 15.06 9.48 16.20
CA ALA A 315 16.32 10.19 16.00
C ALA A 315 16.42 11.45 16.87
N CYS A 316 15.33 12.23 17.03
CA CYS A 316 15.29 13.35 17.96
C CYS A 316 15.59 12.89 19.39
N LEU A 317 14.90 11.85 19.87
CA LEU A 317 15.09 11.30 21.22
C LEU A 317 16.51 10.77 21.45
N THR A 318 17.13 10.22 20.41
CA THR A 318 18.49 9.65 20.48
C THR A 318 19.58 10.71 20.50
N HIS A 319 19.48 11.70 19.60
CA HIS A 319 20.54 12.70 19.40
C HIS A 319 20.35 13.95 20.26
N HIS A 320 19.11 14.32 20.56
CA HIS A 320 18.74 15.53 21.30
C HIS A 320 17.60 15.22 22.29
N PRO A 321 17.84 14.52 23.42
CA PRO A 321 16.80 13.97 24.28
C PRO A 321 15.80 15.00 24.87
N GLN A 322 16.15 16.29 24.86
CA GLN A 322 15.29 17.38 25.32
C GLN A 322 14.45 18.02 24.19
N THR A 323 14.72 17.66 22.93
CA THR A 323 13.95 18.10 21.77
C THR A 323 12.63 17.36 21.72
N ARG A 324 11.55 18.10 21.45
CA ARG A 324 10.19 17.55 21.35
C ARG A 324 9.75 17.60 19.91
N PHE A 325 9.24 16.48 19.40
CA PHE A 325 8.80 16.34 18.02
C PHE A 325 7.32 15.94 17.96
N TYR A 326 6.53 16.64 17.14
CA TYR A 326 5.10 16.40 16.95
C TYR A 326 4.76 16.33 15.47
N ASP A 327 3.91 15.37 15.10
CA ASP A 327 3.20 15.39 13.82
C ASP A 327 1.91 16.21 13.95
N ALA A 328 1.64 17.07 12.97
CA ALA A 328 0.46 17.91 12.92
C ALA A 328 -0.04 18.11 11.49
N PRO A 329 -0.34 17.03 10.73
CA PRO A 329 -0.84 17.14 9.37
C PRO A 329 -2.14 17.97 9.31
N VAL A 330 -2.35 18.58 8.14
CA VAL A 330 -3.41 19.57 7.94
C VAL A 330 -4.49 19.12 6.95
N SER A 331 -5.69 19.67 7.09
CA SER A 331 -6.78 19.58 6.10
C SER A 331 -7.37 20.96 5.80
N GLY A 332 -7.94 21.14 4.60
CA GLY A 332 -8.50 22.43 4.14
C GLY A 332 -7.95 22.90 2.78
N GLY A 333 -6.90 22.25 2.27
CA GLY A 333 -6.30 22.56 0.96
C GLY A 333 -5.74 23.99 0.89
N VAL A 334 -5.46 24.44 -0.34
CA VAL A 334 -4.88 25.76 -0.62
C VAL A 334 -5.75 26.88 -0.05
N LYS A 335 -7.07 26.80 -0.25
CA LYS A 335 -8.02 27.79 0.28
C LYS A 335 -7.97 27.92 1.80
N GLY A 336 -7.96 26.80 2.50
CA GLY A 336 -7.87 26.80 3.96
C GLY A 336 -6.54 27.37 4.45
N ALA A 337 -5.46 27.13 3.72
CA ALA A 337 -4.15 27.70 4.03
C ALA A 337 -4.13 29.23 3.81
N GLU A 338 -4.60 29.72 2.66
CA GLU A 338 -4.69 31.15 2.35
C GLU A 338 -5.59 31.90 3.33
N ALA A 339 -6.67 31.26 3.78
CA ALA A 339 -7.60 31.84 4.74
C ALA A 339 -7.14 31.73 6.21
N GLY A 340 -6.06 30.98 6.50
CA GLY A 340 -5.65 30.68 7.88
C GLY A 340 -6.67 29.85 8.65
N THR A 341 -7.47 29.04 7.94
CA THR A 341 -8.57 28.23 8.51
C THR A 341 -8.32 26.74 8.38
N LEU A 342 -7.06 26.30 8.31
CA LEU A 342 -6.71 24.88 8.27
C LEU A 342 -7.24 24.13 9.51
N THR A 343 -7.47 22.83 9.32
CA THR A 343 -7.69 21.89 10.41
C THR A 343 -6.39 21.15 10.68
N PHE A 344 -5.82 21.32 11.87
CA PHE A 344 -4.65 20.56 12.34
C PHE A 344 -5.10 19.31 13.09
N MET A 345 -4.46 18.19 12.77
CA MET A 345 -4.62 16.90 13.43
C MET A 345 -3.32 16.63 14.19
N LEU A 346 -3.25 17.05 15.45
CA LEU A 346 -2.02 17.12 16.23
C LEU A 346 -1.79 15.83 17.02
N GLY A 347 -0.71 15.10 16.72
CA GLY A 347 -0.23 13.93 17.45
C GLY A 347 0.34 14.29 18.83
N ILE A 348 -0.52 14.81 19.71
CA ILE A 348 -0.23 15.08 21.11
C ILE A 348 -1.26 14.47 22.07
N ALA A 349 -0.78 13.88 23.15
CA ALA A 349 -1.64 13.40 24.23
C ALA A 349 -2.36 14.58 24.90
N ARG A 350 -3.64 14.42 25.25
CA ARG A 350 -4.43 15.47 25.93
C ARG A 350 -3.83 15.92 27.27
N THR A 351 -3.03 15.06 27.90
CA THR A 351 -2.35 15.31 29.16
C THR A 351 -0.97 15.95 28.99
N SER A 352 -0.50 16.16 27.75
CA SER A 352 0.80 16.74 27.50
C SER A 352 0.85 18.21 27.98
N PRO A 353 1.93 18.63 28.67
CA PRO A 353 2.10 20.02 29.10
C PRO A 353 2.23 21.01 27.92
N ASP A 354 2.56 20.51 26.73
CA ASP A 354 2.84 21.35 25.56
C ASP A 354 1.59 21.69 24.75
N LEU A 355 0.48 20.97 25.00
CA LEU A 355 -0.77 21.16 24.27
C LEU A 355 -1.28 22.61 24.28
N PRO A 356 -1.28 23.37 25.40
CA PRO A 356 -1.72 24.77 25.39
C PRO A 356 -0.88 25.67 24.48
N LEU A 357 0.46 25.52 24.52
CA LEU A 357 1.37 26.28 23.68
C LEU A 357 1.17 25.94 22.21
N LEU A 358 1.15 24.64 21.86
CA LEU A 358 0.95 24.21 20.47
C LEU A 358 -0.41 24.64 19.93
N THR A 359 -1.46 24.58 20.76
CA THR A 359 -2.80 25.02 20.36
C THR A 359 -2.80 26.52 20.05
N LEU A 360 -2.20 27.34 20.92
CA LEU A 360 -2.10 28.79 20.71
C LEU A 360 -1.39 29.10 19.39
N LEU A 361 -0.23 28.48 19.17
CA LEU A 361 0.59 28.73 17.98
C LEU A 361 -0.12 28.28 16.70
N LEU A 362 -0.66 27.07 16.67
CA LEU A 362 -1.29 26.53 15.46
C LEU A 362 -2.62 27.23 15.12
N THR A 363 -3.28 27.86 16.09
CA THR A 363 -4.50 28.65 15.84
C THR A 363 -4.23 29.88 14.96
N HIS A 364 -2.99 30.33 14.83
CA HIS A 364 -2.64 31.37 13.85
C HIS A 364 -2.72 30.90 12.39
N LEU A 365 -2.63 29.58 12.16
CA LEU A 365 -2.65 28.97 10.84
C LEU A 365 -3.95 28.19 10.57
N GLY A 366 -4.74 27.93 11.62
CA GLY A 366 -5.87 27.03 11.55
C GLY A 366 -7.05 27.41 12.43
N ALA A 367 -8.24 27.06 11.97
CA ALA A 367 -9.49 27.27 12.71
C ALA A 367 -9.78 26.13 13.71
N HIS A 368 -9.21 24.94 13.47
CA HIS A 368 -9.48 23.75 14.27
C HIS A 368 -8.20 23.01 14.61
N ILE A 369 -7.85 22.95 15.89
CA ILE A 369 -6.69 22.19 16.39
C ILE A 369 -7.19 20.98 17.17
N ASN A 370 -6.93 19.78 16.64
CA ASN A 370 -7.48 18.53 17.17
C ASN A 370 -6.36 17.66 17.76
N PRO A 371 -6.27 17.51 19.09
CA PRO A 371 -5.35 16.56 19.71
C PRO A 371 -5.79 15.11 19.46
N CYS A 372 -5.01 14.39 18.66
CA CYS A 372 -5.29 13.04 18.18
C CYS A 372 -4.73 11.93 19.09
N GLY A 373 -3.98 12.28 20.14
CA GLY A 373 -3.34 11.32 21.04
C GLY A 373 -1.82 11.28 20.85
N GLY A 374 -1.14 10.20 21.22
CA GLY A 374 0.32 10.12 21.14
C GLY A 374 0.91 10.33 19.74
N ALA A 375 2.24 10.25 19.66
CA ALA A 375 3.00 10.44 18.44
C ALA A 375 2.47 9.61 17.24
N SER A 376 2.48 10.24 16.07
CA SER A 376 1.99 9.74 14.79
C SER A 376 0.48 9.55 14.69
N LEU A 377 -0.31 9.80 15.75
CA LEU A 377 -1.77 9.69 15.68
C LEU A 377 -2.43 10.84 14.94
N GLY A 378 -1.75 11.97 14.74
CA GLY A 378 -2.19 13.03 13.82
C GLY A 378 -2.18 12.53 12.37
N LEU A 379 -1.10 11.87 11.97
CA LEU A 379 -0.97 11.21 10.66
C LEU A 379 -2.01 10.10 10.46
N VAL A 380 -2.25 9.27 11.48
CA VAL A 380 -3.32 8.26 11.42
C VAL A 380 -4.68 8.91 11.21
N ALA A 381 -5.01 9.96 11.98
CA ALA A 381 -6.28 10.68 11.82
C ALA A 381 -6.41 11.28 10.41
N LYS A 382 -5.32 11.84 9.87
CA LYS A 382 -5.30 12.41 8.51
C LYS A 382 -5.51 11.34 7.45
N LEU A 383 -4.87 10.19 7.60
CA LEU A 383 -5.03 9.08 6.68
C LEU A 383 -6.48 8.57 6.67
N CYS A 384 -7.07 8.36 7.85
CA CYS A 384 -8.50 8.01 7.96
C CYS A 384 -9.40 9.04 7.27
N ASN A 385 -9.14 10.34 7.49
CA ASN A 385 -9.90 11.41 6.85
C ASN A 385 -9.78 11.36 5.31
N ASN A 386 -8.57 11.19 4.79
CA ASN A 386 -8.33 11.14 3.34
C ASN A 386 -8.97 9.89 2.71
N TYR A 387 -8.87 8.73 3.37
CA TYR A 387 -9.51 7.49 2.92
C TYR A 387 -11.03 7.66 2.80
N CYS A 388 -11.70 8.14 3.86
CA CYS A 388 -13.13 8.43 3.83
C CYS A 388 -13.49 9.43 2.73
N SER A 389 -12.70 10.51 2.60
CA SER A 389 -12.91 11.53 1.57
C SER A 389 -12.83 10.95 0.15
N GLY A 390 -11.89 10.04 -0.10
CA GLY A 390 -11.74 9.34 -1.38
C GLY A 390 -12.96 8.48 -1.73
N LEU A 391 -13.45 7.69 -0.77
CA LEU A 391 -14.66 6.87 -0.97
C LEU A 391 -15.89 7.72 -1.25
N ILE A 392 -16.07 8.82 -0.50
CA ILE A 392 -17.17 9.76 -0.71
C ILE A 392 -17.05 10.40 -2.10
N ALA A 393 -15.85 10.74 -2.57
CA ALA A 393 -15.62 11.29 -3.90
C ALA A 393 -16.03 10.32 -5.01
N ILE A 394 -15.67 9.04 -4.89
CA ILE A 394 -16.08 8.00 -5.84
C ILE A 394 -17.60 7.88 -5.86
N ALA A 395 -18.23 7.69 -4.69
CA ALA A 395 -19.68 7.54 -4.58
C ALA A 395 -20.43 8.75 -5.13
N THR A 396 -19.96 9.97 -4.83
CA THR A 396 -20.54 11.23 -5.32
C THR A 396 -20.41 11.32 -6.85
N SER A 397 -19.24 10.97 -7.40
CA SER A 397 -18.98 11.00 -8.84
C SER A 397 -19.88 10.03 -9.59
N GLU A 398 -20.00 8.78 -9.12
CA GLU A 398 -20.85 7.76 -9.73
C GLU A 398 -22.33 8.13 -9.65
N ALA A 399 -22.80 8.61 -8.50
CA ALA A 399 -24.20 8.97 -8.31
C ALA A 399 -24.60 10.19 -9.16
N LEU A 400 -23.74 11.22 -9.26
CA LEU A 400 -23.96 12.36 -10.16
C LEU A 400 -23.97 11.91 -11.63
N ASN A 401 -23.06 11.03 -12.03
CA ASN A 401 -23.01 10.50 -13.38
C ASN A 401 -24.26 9.67 -13.74
N ILE A 402 -24.77 8.84 -12.82
CA ILE A 402 -26.03 8.10 -13.01
C ILE A 402 -27.20 9.07 -13.23
N GLY A 403 -27.30 10.11 -12.41
CA GLY A 403 -28.34 11.13 -12.55
C GLY A 403 -28.27 11.86 -13.88
N MET A 404 -27.08 12.31 -14.27
CA MET A 404 -26.83 12.99 -15.56
C MET A 404 -27.15 12.08 -16.75
N ALA A 405 -26.70 10.82 -16.72
CA ALA A 405 -26.98 9.84 -17.77
C ALA A 405 -28.49 9.52 -17.87
N SER A 406 -29.22 9.67 -16.76
CA SER A 406 -30.68 9.52 -16.72
C SER A 406 -31.44 10.79 -17.13
N GLY A 407 -30.74 11.85 -17.53
CA GLY A 407 -31.32 13.10 -18.04
C GLY A 407 -31.61 14.16 -16.98
N MET A 408 -31.14 14.00 -15.74
CA MET A 408 -31.30 15.02 -14.70
C MET A 408 -30.28 16.16 -14.86
N ASP A 409 -30.71 17.38 -14.54
CA ASP A 409 -29.79 18.51 -14.38
C ASP A 409 -28.89 18.26 -13.16
N PRO A 410 -27.55 18.23 -13.33
CA PRO A 410 -26.63 18.01 -12.22
C PRO A 410 -26.77 19.04 -11.09
N ARG A 411 -27.22 20.28 -11.37
CA ARG A 411 -27.47 21.30 -10.33
C ARG A 411 -28.63 20.89 -9.42
N VAL A 412 -29.69 20.36 -10.02
CA VAL A 412 -30.86 19.88 -9.26
C VAL A 412 -30.45 18.71 -8.39
N LEU A 413 -29.68 17.77 -8.93
CA LEU A 413 -29.20 16.61 -8.17
C LEU A 413 -28.25 17.01 -7.04
N ALA A 414 -27.29 17.90 -7.29
CA ALA A 414 -26.40 18.40 -6.26
C ALA A 414 -27.18 19.12 -5.14
N ASN A 415 -28.20 19.92 -5.46
CA ASN A 415 -29.05 20.53 -4.45
C ASN A 415 -29.85 19.50 -3.63
N ILE A 416 -30.30 18.41 -4.26
CA ILE A 416 -30.92 17.28 -3.54
C ILE A 416 -29.91 16.66 -2.57
N PHE A 417 -28.69 16.36 -3.02
CA PHE A 417 -27.68 15.78 -2.14
C PHE A 417 -27.30 16.72 -0.99
N HIS A 418 -27.11 18.01 -1.27
CA HIS A 418 -26.79 19.04 -0.27
C HIS A 418 -27.81 19.13 0.86
N THR A 419 -29.09 18.90 0.57
CA THR A 419 -30.20 19.01 1.54
C THR A 419 -30.69 17.66 2.07
N SER A 420 -30.04 16.55 1.70
CA SER A 420 -30.42 15.20 2.09
C SER A 420 -29.24 14.44 2.71
N THR A 421 -29.42 13.15 2.95
CA THR A 421 -28.43 12.30 3.64
C THR A 421 -27.17 12.02 2.81
N ALA A 422 -27.12 12.45 1.56
CA ALA A 422 -25.94 12.37 0.70
C ALA A 422 -25.00 13.59 0.84
N GLN A 423 -25.32 14.55 1.71
CA GLN A 423 -24.51 15.76 1.91
C GLN A 423 -23.08 15.39 2.34
N SER A 424 -22.10 16.06 1.71
CA SER A 424 -20.70 15.91 2.06
C SER A 424 -19.87 17.11 1.60
N ALA A 425 -18.74 17.35 2.26
CA ALA A 425 -17.77 18.38 1.84
C ALA A 425 -17.24 18.15 0.41
N ILE A 426 -17.16 16.89 -0.04
CA ILE A 426 -16.73 16.60 -1.42
C ILE A 426 -17.75 17.12 -2.43
N LEU A 427 -19.05 16.94 -2.17
CA LEU A 427 -20.08 17.51 -3.03
C LEU A 427 -20.03 19.04 -3.03
N ASP A 428 -19.93 19.64 -1.85
CA ASP A 428 -20.12 21.08 -1.68
C ASP A 428 -18.89 21.88 -2.15
N ASP A 429 -17.68 21.42 -1.80
CA ASP A 429 -16.44 22.17 -2.00
C ASP A 429 -15.56 21.60 -3.13
N PHE A 430 -15.67 20.30 -3.41
CA PHE A 430 -14.79 19.58 -4.34
C PHE A 430 -15.56 18.83 -5.43
N CYS A 431 -16.74 19.34 -5.80
CA CYS A 431 -17.66 18.65 -6.69
C CYS A 431 -16.97 18.21 -7.99
N PRO A 432 -17.11 16.93 -8.41
CA PRO A 432 -16.45 16.42 -9.62
C PRO A 432 -17.11 16.90 -10.93
N VAL A 433 -18.27 17.55 -10.85
CA VAL A 433 -18.98 18.09 -12.01
C VAL A 433 -18.63 19.57 -12.19
N PRO A 434 -18.03 19.96 -13.34
CA PRO A 434 -17.65 21.35 -13.58
C PRO A 434 -18.82 22.33 -13.44
N GLY A 435 -18.56 23.46 -12.75
CA GLY A 435 -19.51 24.56 -12.62
C GLY A 435 -20.59 24.40 -11.56
N LEU A 436 -20.57 23.31 -10.77
CA LEU A 436 -21.45 23.16 -9.60
C LEU A 436 -20.88 23.82 -8.35
N SER A 437 -19.59 23.62 -8.09
CA SER A 437 -18.83 24.33 -7.07
C SER A 437 -17.81 25.23 -7.78
N PRO A 438 -17.96 26.57 -7.77
CA PRO A 438 -17.19 27.49 -8.62
C PRO A 438 -15.68 27.32 -8.49
N ASP A 439 -15.22 27.00 -7.29
CA ASP A 439 -13.79 26.93 -6.96
C ASP A 439 -13.26 25.49 -6.90
N ALA A 440 -14.11 24.49 -7.15
CA ALA A 440 -13.66 23.10 -7.17
C ALA A 440 -12.68 22.88 -8.34
N PRO A 441 -11.69 21.97 -8.19
CA PRO A 441 -10.75 21.68 -9.26
C PRO A 441 -11.41 21.34 -10.61
N ALA A 442 -12.54 20.63 -10.59
CA ALA A 442 -13.29 20.28 -11.80
C ALA A 442 -13.80 21.52 -12.57
N SER A 443 -14.16 22.60 -11.87
CA SER A 443 -14.63 23.87 -12.47
C SER A 443 -13.50 24.64 -13.16
N HIS A 444 -12.25 24.33 -12.84
CA HIS A 444 -11.05 24.89 -13.47
C HIS A 444 -10.35 23.90 -14.40
N GLY A 445 -11.03 22.84 -14.83
CA GLY A 445 -10.47 21.83 -15.74
C GLY A 445 -9.31 21.04 -15.13
N TYR A 446 -9.27 20.93 -13.80
CA TYR A 446 -8.16 20.34 -13.04
C TYR A 446 -6.80 21.00 -13.32
N ALA A 447 -6.79 22.25 -13.82
CA ALA A 447 -5.57 23.03 -13.90
C ALA A 447 -5.03 23.17 -12.47
N GLY A 448 -3.82 22.64 -12.23
CA GLY A 448 -3.13 22.92 -10.97
C GLY A 448 -3.03 24.43 -10.79
N VAL A 449 -3.29 24.93 -9.59
CA VAL A 449 -3.23 26.37 -9.28
C VAL A 449 -1.84 26.88 -9.69
N SER A 450 -1.76 27.57 -10.83
CA SER A 450 -0.56 28.29 -11.23
C SER A 450 -0.40 29.45 -10.27
N GLY A 451 0.70 29.43 -9.51
CA GLY A 451 0.99 30.37 -8.44
C GLY A 451 0.67 31.81 -8.81
N SER A 452 -0.27 32.41 -8.10
CA SER A 452 -0.31 33.84 -7.88
C SER A 452 0.65 34.13 -6.73
N GLY A 453 1.79 34.73 -7.07
CA GLY A 453 2.88 34.97 -6.15
C GLY A 453 2.47 35.78 -4.92
N LEU A 454 3.06 35.39 -3.79
CA LEU A 454 3.55 36.24 -2.72
C LEU A 454 4.90 35.69 -2.26
#